data_AF-A0A813EJX8-F1
#
_entry.id   AF-A0A813EJX8-F1
#
_cell.length_a   1.000
_cell.length_b   1.000
_cell.length_c   1.000
_cell.angle_alpha   90.00
_cell.angle_beta   90.00
_cell.angle_gamma   90.00
#
_symmetry.space_group_name_H-M   'P 1'
#
loop_
_entity.id
_entity.type
_entity.pdbx_description
1 polymer ?
#
loop_
_entity_poly.entity_id
_entity_poly.type
_entity_poly.pdbx_seq_one_letter_code
_entity_poly.pdbx_strand_id
1 'polypeptide(L)'
;MWLKVVQGNLCYEEFSGGLFPWENGVESQKVLAEGSTSSMEECGVRLHRLVNQSDTQPAVSVQVFSPPLTQFTFNTVNGTERKDIHRLLGHGGIAAPVAPKSMAANMRGLVRTAGCWYLSFSGLKALLQGHLSRPDASDAAVSALLRKAVFNPDEWRERLVQGAAPGAQSLAISDGEPSIAGVPTPRYVLLAQEKHYTMLLAFWEHRSHEHCVARVRSSGRSWTLVLEGELEERTFFQGSQGPELRRVGTLKEDSLSFVGNPPPASGGGSPHSEWTERSHESDSPCVSLHIYCPQLPEARFL
;
A
#
# COMPACT_ATOMS: atom_id res chain seq x y z
N MET A 1 -24.50 10.50 -2.34
CA MET A 1 -24.64 9.13 -2.90
C MET A 1 -25.66 9.17 -4.03
N TRP A 2 -25.47 8.37 -5.07
CA TRP A 2 -26.53 8.04 -6.04
C TRP A 2 -27.00 6.62 -5.80
N LEU A 3 -28.30 6.37 -5.89
CA LEU A 3 -28.88 5.06 -5.65
C LEU A 3 -29.90 4.75 -6.75
N LYS A 4 -29.80 3.56 -7.35
CA LYS A 4 -30.81 2.99 -8.24
C LYS A 4 -31.33 1.68 -7.66
N VAL A 5 -32.65 1.56 -7.52
CA VAL A 5 -33.28 0.31 -7.11
C VAL A 5 -33.49 -0.55 -8.35
N VAL A 6 -32.84 -1.71 -8.39
CA VAL A 6 -32.90 -2.65 -9.51
C VAL A 6 -34.05 -3.63 -9.34
N GLN A 7 -34.32 -4.04 -8.10
CA GLN A 7 -35.38 -5.01 -7.76
C GLN A 7 -35.93 -4.71 -6.37
N GLY A 8 -37.24 -4.87 -6.18
CA GLY A 8 -37.91 -4.70 -4.89
C GLY A 8 -38.06 -3.25 -4.47
N ASN A 9 -38.49 -3.02 -3.22
CA ASN A 9 -38.68 -1.69 -2.65
C ASN A 9 -37.76 -1.51 -1.44
N LEU A 10 -37.08 -0.37 -1.39
CA LEU A 10 -36.21 0.00 -0.29
C LEU A 10 -36.78 1.18 0.48
N CYS A 11 -36.57 1.19 1.77
CA CYS A 11 -36.80 2.35 2.62
C CYS A 11 -35.45 2.97 2.98
N TYR A 12 -35.23 4.20 2.53
CA TYR A 12 -34.11 5.00 2.99
C TYR A 12 -34.49 5.76 4.24
N GLU A 13 -33.66 5.66 5.26
CA GLU A 13 -33.81 6.34 6.54
C GLU A 13 -32.55 7.15 6.82
N GLU A 14 -32.76 8.39 7.21
CA GLU A 14 -31.71 9.34 7.59
C GLU A 14 -31.86 9.66 9.08
N PHE A 15 -30.75 9.63 9.79
CA PHE A 15 -30.73 9.89 11.22
C PHE A 15 -30.13 11.28 11.47
N SER A 16 -30.65 11.96 12.50
CA SER A 16 -30.06 13.22 12.95
C SER A 16 -28.60 13.02 13.39
N GLY A 17 -27.81 14.10 13.37
CA GLY A 17 -26.39 14.05 13.70
C GLY A 17 -26.14 13.57 15.13
N GLY A 18 -25.54 12.39 15.28
CA GLY A 18 -25.05 11.81 16.52
C GLY A 18 -24.10 10.65 16.23
N LEU A 19 -23.47 10.10 17.27
CA LEU A 19 -22.41 9.10 17.10
C LEU A 19 -22.95 7.75 16.60
N PHE A 20 -24.20 7.41 16.91
CA PHE A 20 -24.78 6.12 16.56
C PHE A 20 -26.24 6.18 16.05
N PRO A 21 -26.62 5.30 15.09
CA PRO A 21 -27.97 5.24 14.51
C PRO A 21 -29.08 5.00 15.51
N TRP A 22 -28.82 4.22 16.57
CA TRP A 22 -29.85 3.81 17.54
C TRP A 22 -30.10 4.84 18.64
N GLU A 23 -29.25 5.86 18.75
CA GLU A 23 -29.40 6.94 19.74
C GLU A 23 -30.35 8.04 19.24
N ASN A 24 -30.54 8.11 17.93
CA ASN A 24 -31.25 9.19 17.26
C ASN A 24 -32.54 8.69 16.60
N GLY A 25 -33.58 9.50 16.67
CA GLY A 25 -34.79 9.29 15.88
C GLY A 25 -34.51 9.41 14.39
N VAL A 26 -35.28 8.70 13.57
CA VAL A 26 -35.28 8.86 12.12
C VAL A 26 -35.75 10.29 11.80
N GLU A 27 -34.89 11.11 11.20
CA GLU A 27 -35.17 12.49 10.81
C GLU A 27 -35.96 12.54 9.50
N SER A 28 -35.55 11.71 8.54
CA SER A 28 -36.20 11.62 7.24
C SER A 28 -36.34 10.15 6.81
N GLN A 29 -37.48 9.82 6.21
CA GLN A 29 -37.75 8.51 5.66
C GLN A 29 -38.31 8.65 4.25
N LYS A 30 -37.76 7.88 3.30
CA LYS A 30 -38.18 7.90 1.90
C LYS A 30 -38.28 6.49 1.35
N VAL A 31 -39.43 6.14 0.80
CA VAL A 31 -39.62 4.89 0.07
C VAL A 31 -39.09 5.04 -1.36
N LEU A 32 -38.29 4.07 -1.77
CA LEU A 32 -37.62 3.98 -3.06
C LEU A 32 -38.16 2.74 -3.77
N ALA A 33 -39.03 2.97 -4.75
CA ALA A 33 -39.66 1.90 -5.52
C ALA A 33 -38.69 1.24 -6.51
N GLU A 34 -39.01 0.03 -6.95
CA GLU A 34 -38.29 -0.64 -8.04
C GLU A 34 -38.16 0.27 -9.28
N GLY A 35 -36.97 0.29 -9.88
CA GLY A 35 -36.66 1.14 -11.04
C GLY A 35 -36.36 2.61 -10.70
N SER A 36 -36.61 3.05 -9.46
CA SER A 36 -36.35 4.44 -9.06
C SER A 36 -34.86 4.75 -9.00
N THR A 37 -34.53 6.01 -9.29
CA THR A 37 -33.18 6.58 -9.10
C THR A 37 -33.30 7.77 -8.18
N SER A 38 -32.42 7.87 -7.17
CA SER A 38 -32.37 8.98 -6.23
C SER A 38 -30.93 9.47 -6.07
N SER A 39 -30.75 10.78 -6.11
CA SER A 39 -29.54 11.47 -5.67
C SER A 39 -29.73 11.95 -4.24
N MET A 40 -28.72 11.71 -3.41
CA MET A 40 -28.67 12.14 -2.02
C MET A 40 -27.46 13.04 -1.86
N GLU A 41 -27.72 14.34 -1.74
CA GLU A 41 -26.72 15.33 -1.40
C GLU A 41 -26.36 15.13 0.09
N GLU A 42 -25.07 15.14 0.41
CA GLU A 42 -24.54 15.09 1.80
C GLU A 42 -24.54 13.73 2.53
N CYS A 43 -23.77 12.76 2.03
CA CYS A 43 -23.39 11.57 2.82
C CYS A 43 -22.21 11.81 3.80
N GLY A 44 -21.77 13.06 3.98
CA GLY A 44 -20.53 13.36 4.70
C GLY A 44 -20.66 13.44 6.22
N VAL A 45 -21.86 13.75 6.72
CA VAL A 45 -22.09 14.04 8.15
C VAL A 45 -23.24 13.21 8.73
N ARG A 46 -24.19 12.78 7.88
CA ARG A 46 -25.41 12.12 8.31
C ARG A 46 -25.33 10.62 8.10
N LEU A 47 -25.71 9.88 9.13
CA LEU A 47 -25.80 8.44 9.06
C LEU A 47 -27.12 8.06 8.39
N HIS A 48 -27.08 7.04 7.54
CA HIS A 48 -28.25 6.57 6.81
C HIS A 48 -28.32 5.05 6.81
N ARG A 49 -29.54 4.52 6.64
CA ARG A 49 -29.83 3.10 6.56
C ARG A 49 -30.74 2.84 5.36
N LEU A 50 -30.52 1.72 4.69
CA LEU A 50 -31.42 1.18 3.67
C LEU A 50 -32.03 -0.11 4.22
N VAL A 51 -33.36 -0.15 4.26
CA VAL A 51 -34.14 -1.27 4.79
C VAL A 51 -34.95 -1.87 3.64
N ASN A 52 -34.93 -3.19 3.50
CA ASN A 52 -35.83 -3.88 2.59
C ASN A 52 -37.26 -3.77 3.13
N GLN A 53 -38.21 -3.29 2.33
CA GLN A 53 -39.61 -3.20 2.76
C GLN A 53 -40.37 -4.53 2.70
N SER A 54 -39.80 -5.54 2.06
CA SER A 54 -40.39 -6.87 1.97
C SER A 54 -39.66 -7.86 2.88
N ASP A 55 -40.43 -8.59 3.69
CA ASP A 55 -39.93 -9.72 4.47
C ASP A 55 -39.82 -11.01 3.64
N THR A 56 -40.41 -11.02 2.43
CA THR A 56 -40.55 -12.23 1.61
C THR A 56 -39.76 -12.19 0.31
N GLN A 57 -39.37 -11.00 -0.14
CA GLN A 57 -38.69 -10.81 -1.42
C GLN A 57 -37.39 -10.01 -1.24
N PRO A 58 -36.28 -10.41 -1.89
CA PRO A 58 -35.05 -9.64 -1.83
C PRO A 58 -35.19 -8.32 -2.57
N ALA A 59 -34.50 -7.29 -2.08
CA ALA A 59 -34.32 -6.02 -2.78
C ALA A 59 -32.86 -5.86 -3.22
N VAL A 60 -32.66 -5.32 -4.42
CA VAL A 60 -31.34 -5.10 -5.03
C VAL A 60 -31.21 -3.63 -5.40
N SER A 61 -30.11 -2.99 -4.98
CA SER A 61 -29.78 -1.62 -5.39
C SER A 61 -28.33 -1.50 -5.85
N VAL A 62 -28.08 -0.51 -6.70
CA VAL A 62 -26.75 -0.05 -7.07
C VAL A 62 -26.53 1.30 -6.43
N GLN A 63 -25.48 1.42 -5.63
CA GLN A 63 -25.12 2.64 -4.92
C GLN A 63 -23.77 3.14 -5.44
N VAL A 64 -23.71 4.44 -5.75
CA VAL A 64 -22.50 5.12 -6.22
C VAL A 64 -22.16 6.23 -5.23
N PHE A 65 -21.00 6.10 -4.61
CA PHE A 65 -20.52 7.04 -3.61
C PHE A 65 -19.46 7.97 -4.20
N SER A 66 -19.61 9.25 -3.91
CA SER A 66 -18.62 10.28 -4.20
C SER A 66 -18.59 11.22 -2.98
N PRO A 67 -17.52 11.21 -2.17
CA PRO A 67 -16.32 10.39 -2.32
C PRO A 67 -16.61 8.87 -2.16
N PRO A 68 -15.78 7.99 -2.75
CA PRO A 68 -15.88 6.54 -2.57
C PRO A 68 -15.87 6.14 -1.10
N LEU A 69 -16.73 5.18 -0.75
CA LEU A 69 -16.72 4.58 0.58
C LEU A 69 -15.38 3.91 0.85
N THR A 70 -14.88 4.10 2.06
CA THR A 70 -13.77 3.34 2.60
C THR A 70 -14.26 2.11 3.36
N GLN A 71 -15.45 2.18 3.96
CA GLN A 71 -16.00 1.17 4.86
C GLN A 71 -17.51 1.13 4.72
N PHE A 72 -18.10 -0.05 4.93
CA PHE A 72 -19.54 -0.19 5.11
C PHE A 72 -19.83 -1.21 6.20
N THR A 73 -20.88 -0.95 6.96
CA THR A 73 -21.38 -1.85 8.00
C THR A 73 -22.75 -2.35 7.55
N PHE A 74 -22.99 -3.65 7.64
CA PHE A 74 -24.26 -4.27 7.29
C PHE A 74 -24.65 -5.31 8.34
N ASN A 75 -25.95 -5.50 8.52
CA ASN A 75 -26.47 -6.47 9.46
C ASN A 75 -26.69 -7.81 8.75
N THR A 76 -26.26 -8.88 9.39
CA THR A 76 -26.46 -10.27 8.97
C THR A 76 -27.26 -11.01 10.03
N VAL A 77 -27.65 -12.25 9.71
CA VAL A 77 -28.24 -13.18 10.70
C VAL A 77 -27.31 -13.46 11.89
N ASN A 78 -26.00 -13.25 11.72
CA ASN A 78 -24.98 -13.44 12.75
C ASN A 78 -24.64 -12.15 13.53
N GLY A 79 -25.35 -11.05 13.24
CA GLY A 79 -25.10 -9.73 13.84
C GLY A 79 -24.52 -8.73 12.86
N THR A 80 -23.98 -7.64 13.41
CA THR A 80 -23.44 -6.53 12.63
C THR A 80 -22.03 -6.87 12.13
N GLU A 81 -21.86 -6.93 10.82
CA GLU A 81 -20.57 -7.13 10.16
C GLU A 81 -20.08 -5.80 9.57
N ARG A 82 -18.79 -5.53 9.77
CA ARG A 82 -18.09 -4.42 9.12
C ARG A 82 -17.22 -4.99 8.01
N LYS A 83 -17.35 -4.43 6.81
CA LYS A 83 -16.46 -4.73 5.69
C LYS A 83 -15.80 -3.45 5.20
N ASP A 84 -14.49 -3.51 5.11
CA ASP A 84 -13.73 -2.48 4.44
C ASP A 84 -13.84 -2.75 2.92
N ILE A 85 -14.20 -1.72 2.13
CA ILE A 85 -14.39 -1.90 0.69
C ILE A 85 -13.03 -1.91 0.02
N HIS A 86 -12.55 -3.10 -0.36
CA HIS A 86 -11.45 -3.22 -1.30
C HIS A 86 -11.82 -2.44 -2.57
N ARG A 87 -11.00 -1.46 -2.96
CA ARG A 87 -11.21 -0.80 -4.25
C ARG A 87 -11.04 -1.82 -5.35
N LEU A 88 -12.13 -2.09 -6.06
CA LEU A 88 -12.09 -2.73 -7.37
C LEU A 88 -11.39 -1.77 -8.34
N LEU A 89 -10.06 -1.80 -8.36
CA LEU A 89 -9.30 -1.30 -9.50
C LEU A 89 -9.52 -2.30 -10.63
N GLY A 90 -10.07 -1.78 -11.74
CA GLY A 90 -10.55 -2.59 -12.86
C GLY A 90 -9.59 -3.69 -13.25
N HIS A 91 -10.09 -4.93 -13.21
CA HIS A 91 -9.60 -6.03 -14.03
C HIS A 91 -9.85 -5.71 -15.50
N GLY A 92 -9.08 -4.76 -16.05
CA GLY A 92 -8.93 -4.57 -17.49
C GLY A 92 -8.05 -5.67 -18.03
N GLY A 93 -8.63 -6.88 -18.16
CA GLY A 93 -8.01 -7.98 -18.85
C GLY A 93 -7.81 -7.66 -20.34
N ILE A 94 -6.77 -8.29 -20.89
CA ILE A 94 -6.52 -8.57 -22.31
C ILE A 94 -6.02 -7.38 -23.14
N ALA A 95 -4.72 -7.48 -23.44
CA ALA A 95 -3.97 -6.92 -24.57
C ALA A 95 -4.78 -6.22 -25.68
N ALA A 96 -4.62 -4.90 -25.75
CA ALA A 96 -4.61 -4.17 -27.02
C ALA A 96 -3.54 -3.06 -26.92
N PRO A 97 -2.67 -2.89 -27.93
CA PRO A 97 -1.63 -1.86 -27.90
C PRO A 97 -2.28 -0.51 -28.21
N VAL A 98 -2.79 0.17 -27.18
CA VAL A 98 -3.28 1.54 -27.33
C VAL A 98 -2.15 2.49 -26.93
N ALA A 99 -1.78 3.34 -27.88
CA ALA A 99 -0.78 4.40 -27.81
C ALA A 99 -0.80 5.21 -26.49
N PRO A 100 0.33 5.80 -26.07
CA PRO A 100 0.49 6.42 -24.76
C PRO A 100 -0.41 7.65 -24.62
N LYS A 101 -1.63 7.45 -24.11
CA LYS A 101 -2.53 8.54 -23.73
C LYS A 101 -2.16 8.99 -22.31
N SER A 102 -1.67 10.22 -22.23
CA SER A 102 -1.68 11.16 -21.11
C SER A 102 -1.76 10.57 -19.69
N MET A 103 -0.78 10.90 -18.84
CA MET A 103 -0.76 10.63 -17.40
C MET A 103 -2.10 10.94 -16.68
N ALA A 104 -2.89 11.89 -17.19
CA ALA A 104 -4.20 12.23 -16.65
C ALA A 104 -5.22 11.07 -16.72
N ALA A 105 -5.05 10.11 -17.63
CA ALA A 105 -5.90 8.92 -17.72
C ALA A 105 -5.54 7.87 -16.65
N ASN A 106 -4.25 7.71 -16.31
CA ASN A 106 -3.81 6.78 -15.26
C ASN A 106 -4.14 7.27 -13.83
N MET A 107 -4.43 8.56 -13.66
CA MET A 107 -4.88 9.10 -12.38
C MET A 107 -6.35 8.80 -12.05
N ARG A 108 -7.13 8.19 -12.95
CA ARG A 108 -8.55 7.87 -12.68
C ARG A 108 -8.77 6.76 -11.64
N GLY A 109 -7.71 6.06 -11.22
CA GLY A 109 -7.73 5.10 -10.10
C GLY A 109 -7.38 5.72 -8.73
N LEU A 110 -6.98 7.00 -8.71
CA LEU A 110 -6.60 7.71 -7.49
C LEU A 110 -7.81 8.41 -6.89
N VAL A 111 -8.22 7.97 -5.71
CA VAL A 111 -9.22 8.69 -4.93
C VAL A 111 -8.47 9.42 -3.83
N ARG A 112 -8.68 10.73 -3.80
CA ARG A 112 -8.16 11.63 -2.79
C ARG A 112 -9.20 11.77 -1.68
N THR A 113 -8.84 11.35 -0.48
CA THR A 113 -9.66 11.55 0.74
C THR A 113 -8.78 12.25 1.76
N ALA A 114 -9.20 13.43 2.23
CA ALA A 114 -8.43 14.24 3.20
C ALA A 114 -6.94 14.47 2.83
N GLY A 115 -6.61 14.53 1.54
CA GLY A 115 -5.23 14.71 1.06
C GLY A 115 -4.37 13.44 0.94
N CYS A 116 -4.87 12.30 1.40
CA CYS A 116 -4.21 11.00 1.31
C CYS A 116 -4.64 10.22 0.05
N TRP A 117 -3.72 9.41 -0.47
CA TRP A 117 -3.84 8.66 -1.71
C TRP A 117 -3.92 7.19 -1.37
N TYR A 118 -5.13 6.65 -1.25
CA TYR A 118 -5.31 5.20 -1.11
C TYR A 118 -4.84 4.52 -2.41
N LEU A 119 -3.78 3.72 -2.31
CA LEU A 119 -3.05 3.15 -3.43
C LEU A 119 -2.86 1.66 -3.23
N SER A 120 -3.21 0.87 -4.25
CA SER A 120 -2.73 -0.51 -4.33
C SER A 120 -1.26 -0.53 -4.74
N PHE A 121 -0.54 -1.62 -4.48
CA PHE A 121 0.84 -1.74 -4.97
C PHE A 121 0.92 -1.70 -6.51
N SER A 122 -0.08 -2.22 -7.22
CA SER A 122 -0.18 -2.10 -8.68
C SER A 122 -0.38 -0.65 -9.13
N GLY A 123 -1.19 0.12 -8.39
CA GLY A 123 -1.38 1.55 -8.64
C GLY A 123 -0.09 2.35 -8.39
N LEU A 124 0.60 2.06 -7.28
CA LEU A 124 1.91 2.64 -6.98
C LEU A 124 2.91 2.30 -8.09
N LYS A 125 2.98 1.05 -8.53
CA LYS A 125 3.85 0.60 -9.63
C LYS A 125 3.64 1.46 -10.88
N ALA A 126 2.40 1.66 -11.31
CA ALA A 126 2.10 2.48 -12.49
C ALA A 126 2.57 3.94 -12.35
N LEU A 127 2.41 4.52 -11.15
CA LEU A 127 2.87 5.89 -10.86
C LEU A 127 4.39 6.00 -10.81
N LEU A 128 5.06 5.04 -10.16
CA LEU A 128 6.52 4.98 -10.11
C LEU A 128 7.11 4.80 -11.50
N GLN A 129 6.56 3.90 -12.32
CA GLN A 129 6.98 3.73 -13.70
C GLN A 129 6.89 5.05 -14.49
N GLY A 130 5.77 5.76 -14.37
CA GLY A 130 5.58 7.06 -15.03
C GLY A 130 6.55 8.13 -14.54
N HIS A 131 6.88 8.15 -13.25
CA HIS A 131 7.80 9.15 -12.67
C HIS A 131 9.27 8.82 -12.92
N LEU A 132 9.70 7.58 -12.64
CA LEU A 132 11.11 7.16 -12.71
C LEU A 132 11.62 6.93 -14.14
N SER A 133 10.72 6.75 -15.11
CA SER A 133 11.12 6.69 -16.54
C SER A 133 11.49 8.05 -17.12
N ARG A 134 11.24 9.14 -16.39
CA ARG A 134 11.55 10.49 -16.87
C ARG A 134 13.00 10.86 -16.54
N PRO A 135 13.70 11.58 -17.44
CA PRO A 135 15.06 12.03 -17.17
C PRO A 135 15.15 13.06 -16.04
N ASP A 136 14.07 13.79 -15.78
CA ASP A 136 13.93 14.80 -14.73
C ASP A 136 13.27 14.25 -13.45
N ALA A 137 13.29 12.93 -13.25
CA ALA A 137 12.70 12.28 -12.09
C ALA A 137 13.33 12.80 -10.79
N SER A 138 12.54 13.52 -9.99
CA SER A 138 12.97 14.06 -8.70
C SER A 138 12.73 13.08 -7.55
N ASP A 139 13.75 12.87 -6.72
CA ASP A 139 13.67 12.03 -5.52
C ASP A 139 12.66 12.57 -4.51
N ALA A 140 12.52 13.90 -4.46
CA ALA A 140 11.53 14.57 -3.63
C ALA A 140 10.11 14.24 -4.08
N ALA A 141 9.87 14.09 -5.38
CA ALA A 141 8.55 13.73 -5.92
C ALA A 141 8.18 12.28 -5.58
N VAL A 142 9.12 11.33 -5.71
CA VAL A 142 8.93 9.94 -5.28
C VAL A 142 8.66 9.87 -3.78
N SER A 143 9.44 10.61 -2.99
CA SER A 143 9.26 10.66 -1.54
C SER A 143 7.90 11.26 -1.16
N ALA A 144 7.46 12.31 -1.85
CA ALA A 144 6.15 12.92 -1.63
C ALA A 144 4.99 12.00 -2.05
N LEU A 145 5.16 11.19 -3.10
CA LEU A 145 4.20 10.16 -3.50
C LEU A 145 4.07 9.11 -2.39
N LEU A 146 5.19 8.56 -1.91
CA LEU A 146 5.20 7.50 -0.89
C LEU A 146 4.62 7.98 0.45
N ARG A 147 4.96 9.20 0.91
CA ARG A 147 4.38 9.76 2.15
C ARG A 147 2.88 9.99 2.09
N LYS A 148 2.32 10.16 0.89
CA LYS A 148 0.88 10.36 0.71
C LYS A 148 0.14 9.06 0.42
N ALA A 149 0.88 7.99 0.11
CA ALA A 149 0.31 6.70 -0.22
C ALA A 149 -0.19 6.03 1.06
N VAL A 150 -1.45 5.63 1.06
CA VAL A 150 -2.06 4.82 2.10
C VAL A 150 -2.35 3.47 1.48
N PHE A 151 -1.77 2.41 2.01
CA PHE A 151 -1.91 1.05 1.48
C PHE A 151 -2.95 0.29 2.31
N ASN A 152 -3.65 -0.68 1.69
CA ASN A 152 -4.57 -1.55 2.41
C ASN A 152 -3.80 -2.71 3.06
N PRO A 153 -3.86 -2.88 4.41
CA PRO A 153 -3.18 -3.96 5.10
C PRO A 153 -3.46 -5.37 4.57
N ASP A 154 -4.66 -5.62 4.08
CA ASP A 154 -5.02 -6.92 3.53
C ASP A 154 -4.19 -7.24 2.27
N GLU A 155 -3.78 -6.23 1.51
CA GLU A 155 -3.00 -6.45 0.28
C GLU A 155 -1.63 -7.05 0.56
N TRP A 156 -0.93 -6.64 1.64
CA TRP A 156 0.34 -7.28 2.00
C TRP A 156 0.16 -8.56 2.81
N ARG A 157 -0.88 -8.66 3.63
CA ARG A 157 -1.18 -9.90 4.39
C ARG A 157 -1.50 -11.06 3.47
N GLU A 158 -2.31 -10.86 2.43
CA GLU A 158 -2.59 -11.88 1.42
C GLU A 158 -1.29 -12.36 0.73
N ARG A 159 -0.36 -11.45 0.44
CA ARG A 159 0.94 -11.80 -0.15
C ARG A 159 1.85 -12.58 0.80
N LEU A 160 1.79 -12.30 2.10
CA LEU A 160 2.51 -13.08 3.12
C LEU A 160 2.05 -14.54 3.13
N VAL A 161 0.73 -14.74 3.06
CA VAL A 161 0.12 -16.08 2.98
C VAL A 161 0.53 -16.80 1.71
N GLN A 162 0.46 -16.13 0.55
CA GLN A 162 0.89 -16.70 -0.73
C GLN A 162 2.38 -17.06 -0.73
N GLY A 163 3.22 -16.20 -0.15
CA GLY A 163 4.65 -16.44 -0.02
C GLY A 163 5.01 -17.57 0.96
N ALA A 164 4.07 -18.00 1.83
CA ALA A 164 4.26 -19.10 2.78
C ALA A 164 3.86 -20.47 2.21
N ALA A 165 3.28 -20.51 1.01
CA ALA A 165 2.92 -21.75 0.36
C ALA A 165 4.17 -22.63 0.09
N PRO A 166 4.08 -23.97 0.25
CA PRO A 166 5.17 -24.88 -0.10
C PRO A 166 5.60 -24.66 -1.56
N GLY A 167 6.89 -24.34 -1.77
CA GLY A 167 7.43 -24.03 -3.10
C GLY A 167 7.42 -22.55 -3.48
N ALA A 168 6.93 -21.66 -2.61
CA ALA A 168 7.11 -20.22 -2.78
C ALA A 168 8.61 -19.86 -2.65
N GLN A 169 9.15 -19.32 -3.72
CA GLN A 169 10.54 -18.89 -3.79
C GLN A 169 10.73 -17.63 -2.94
N SER A 170 11.48 -17.73 -1.84
CA SER A 170 11.92 -16.55 -1.11
C SER A 170 13.07 -15.92 -1.88
N LEU A 171 12.91 -14.65 -2.27
CA LEU A 171 14.00 -13.91 -2.89
C LEU A 171 15.14 -13.74 -1.89
N ALA A 172 16.27 -14.38 -2.16
CA ALA A 172 17.52 -14.06 -1.50
C ALA A 172 18.12 -12.85 -2.21
N ILE A 173 18.16 -11.70 -1.53
CA ILE A 173 18.98 -10.57 -1.98
C ILE A 173 20.41 -10.89 -1.55
N SER A 174 21.15 -11.58 -2.41
CA SER A 174 22.58 -11.78 -2.22
C SER A 174 23.29 -10.55 -2.79
N ASP A 175 24.23 -9.99 -2.05
CA ASP A 175 25.13 -8.92 -2.53
C ASP A 175 26.53 -9.49 -2.86
N GLY A 176 26.59 -10.78 -3.21
CA GLY A 176 27.84 -11.53 -3.36
C GLY A 176 28.60 -11.77 -2.04
N GLU A 177 28.11 -11.27 -0.91
CA GLU A 177 28.62 -11.62 0.42
C GLU A 177 28.00 -12.94 0.90
N PRO A 178 28.81 -13.84 1.49
CA PRO A 178 28.29 -15.06 2.07
C PRO A 178 27.26 -14.68 3.15
N SER A 179 26.03 -15.17 3.00
CA SER A 179 25.02 -15.10 4.06
C SER A 179 25.68 -15.56 5.36
N ILE A 180 25.58 -14.75 6.42
CA ILE A 180 26.09 -15.14 7.73
C ILE A 180 25.25 -16.35 8.15
N ALA A 181 25.86 -17.53 8.13
CA ALA A 181 25.17 -18.77 8.42
C ALA A 181 24.45 -18.67 9.78
N GLY A 182 23.12 -18.84 9.75
CA GLY A 182 22.29 -18.80 10.95
C GLY A 182 21.69 -17.44 11.31
N VAL A 183 21.94 -16.36 10.55
CA VAL A 183 21.23 -15.09 10.78
C VAL A 183 19.92 -15.11 9.99
N PRO A 184 18.74 -14.94 10.63
CA PRO A 184 17.48 -14.87 9.93
C PRO A 184 17.44 -13.64 9.02
N THR A 185 17.00 -13.85 7.79
CA THR A 185 16.78 -12.78 6.81
C THR A 185 15.28 -12.53 6.64
N PRO A 186 14.86 -11.28 6.38
CA PRO A 186 13.46 -11.00 6.11
C PRO A 186 13.00 -11.74 4.85
N ARG A 187 11.71 -12.06 4.81
CA ARG A 187 11.10 -12.67 3.63
C ARG A 187 10.74 -11.58 2.65
N TYR A 188 11.15 -11.73 1.39
CA TYR A 188 10.91 -10.74 0.35
C TYR A 188 9.86 -11.22 -0.65
N VAL A 189 8.94 -10.32 -1.00
CA VAL A 189 8.01 -10.49 -2.12
C VAL A 189 8.27 -9.42 -3.16
N LEU A 190 8.61 -9.83 -4.39
CA LEU A 190 8.81 -8.91 -5.50
C LEU A 190 7.47 -8.40 -6.02
N LEU A 191 7.28 -7.09 -5.91
CA LEU A 191 6.09 -6.41 -6.40
C LEU A 191 6.30 -5.88 -7.83
N ALA A 192 7.52 -5.42 -8.14
CA ALA A 192 7.87 -4.97 -9.49
C ALA A 192 9.37 -5.08 -9.74
N GLN A 193 9.74 -5.45 -10.96
CA GLN A 193 11.11 -5.43 -11.46
C GLN A 193 11.10 -4.77 -12.83
N GLU A 194 11.45 -3.49 -12.84
CA GLU A 194 11.42 -2.65 -14.03
C GLU A 194 12.84 -2.19 -14.36
N LYS A 195 13.08 -1.79 -15.61
CA LYS A 195 14.41 -1.35 -16.09
C LYS A 195 15.09 -0.33 -15.18
N HIS A 196 14.31 0.52 -14.52
CA HIS A 196 14.82 1.63 -13.71
C HIS A 196 14.75 1.36 -12.21
N TYR A 197 13.95 0.40 -11.75
CA TYR A 197 13.78 0.20 -10.32
C TYR A 197 13.28 -1.20 -9.97
N THR A 198 13.51 -1.58 -8.71
CA THR A 198 12.93 -2.77 -8.09
C THR A 198 12.06 -2.35 -6.93
N MET A 199 10.87 -2.94 -6.81
CA MET A 199 9.94 -2.73 -5.70
C MET A 199 9.71 -4.06 -4.98
N LEU A 200 10.04 -4.08 -3.69
CA LEU A 200 10.03 -5.26 -2.83
C LEU A 200 9.22 -4.98 -1.58
N LEU A 201 8.50 -5.99 -1.12
CA LEU A 201 7.89 -6.01 0.19
C LEU A 201 8.71 -6.92 1.09
N ALA A 202 9.12 -6.44 2.25
CA ALA A 202 9.93 -7.17 3.22
C ALA A 202 9.09 -7.46 4.47
N PHE A 203 9.02 -8.73 4.84
CA PHE A 203 8.37 -9.21 6.04
C PHE A 203 9.44 -9.63 7.04
N TRP A 204 9.48 -8.90 8.15
CA TRP A 204 10.42 -9.08 9.24
C TRP A 204 9.70 -9.93 10.28
N GLU A 205 9.85 -11.25 10.15
CA GLU A 205 9.26 -12.19 11.09
C GLU A 205 10.05 -12.20 12.39
N HIS A 206 9.33 -12.24 13.51
CA HIS A 206 9.89 -12.57 14.79
C HIS A 206 10.06 -14.10 14.87
N ARG A 207 11.30 -14.58 14.70
CA ARG A 207 11.65 -15.98 14.99
C ARG A 207 12.53 -15.97 16.23
N SER A 208 11.92 -16.30 17.38
CA SER A 208 12.59 -16.67 18.64
C SER A 208 13.92 -15.96 18.92
N HIS A 209 13.90 -14.77 19.58
CA HIS A 209 15.08 -14.03 20.06
C HIS A 209 16.20 -13.70 19.04
N GLU A 210 16.08 -14.11 17.78
CA GLU A 210 17.12 -13.88 16.77
C GLU A 210 16.86 -12.56 16.03
N HIS A 211 17.89 -11.72 15.97
CA HIS A 211 17.85 -10.45 15.27
C HIS A 211 17.79 -10.69 13.76
N CYS A 212 16.69 -10.30 13.12
CA CYS A 212 16.52 -10.39 11.68
C CYS A 212 17.25 -9.23 11.01
N VAL A 213 18.24 -9.53 10.15
CA VAL A 213 19.12 -8.53 9.54
C VAL A 213 19.16 -8.70 8.03
N ALA A 214 19.02 -7.59 7.30
CA ALA A 214 19.30 -7.53 5.87
C ALA A 214 20.33 -6.45 5.57
N ARG A 215 21.29 -6.77 4.71
CA ARG A 215 22.24 -5.81 4.16
C ARG A 215 21.96 -5.64 2.68
N VAL A 216 21.96 -4.39 2.24
CA VAL A 216 21.81 -4.05 0.82
C VAL A 216 22.87 -3.01 0.45
N ARG A 217 23.75 -3.38 -0.48
CA ARG A 217 24.66 -2.50 -1.19
C ARG A 217 23.87 -1.74 -2.24
N SER A 218 23.30 -0.60 -1.86
CA SER A 218 22.61 0.23 -2.83
C SER A 218 23.63 1.00 -3.68
N SER A 219 23.81 0.61 -4.94
CA SER A 219 24.60 1.38 -5.91
C SER A 219 23.88 2.66 -6.38
N GLY A 220 22.88 3.14 -5.64
CA GLY A 220 21.95 4.16 -6.10
C GLY A 220 21.03 4.68 -5.00
N ARG A 221 19.82 5.02 -5.40
CA ARG A 221 18.75 5.56 -4.55
C ARG A 221 17.92 4.44 -3.97
N SER A 222 17.57 4.55 -2.70
CA SER A 222 16.62 3.64 -2.06
C SER A 222 15.62 4.39 -1.19
N TRP A 223 14.38 3.90 -1.20
CA TRP A 223 13.31 4.34 -0.31
C TRP A 223 12.84 3.16 0.52
N THR A 224 12.66 3.38 1.82
CA THR A 224 12.09 2.41 2.76
C THR A 224 10.91 3.05 3.46
N LEU A 225 9.71 2.52 3.21
CA LEU A 225 8.47 2.91 3.87
C LEU A 225 8.05 1.79 4.81
N VAL A 226 7.93 2.08 6.10
CA VAL A 226 7.43 1.10 7.09
C VAL A 226 5.90 1.12 7.06
N LEU A 227 5.30 -0.01 6.72
CA LEU A 227 3.85 -0.17 6.62
C LEU A 227 3.24 -0.66 7.93
N GLU A 228 4.01 -1.40 8.73
CA GLU A 228 3.58 -1.97 10.00
C GLU A 228 4.82 -2.19 10.88
N GLY A 229 4.73 -1.87 12.17
CA GLY A 229 5.79 -2.09 13.16
C GLY A 229 6.93 -1.07 13.13
N GLU A 230 8.11 -1.50 13.55
CA GLU A 230 9.32 -0.64 13.63
C GLU A 230 10.53 -1.36 13.04
N LEU A 231 11.40 -0.58 12.36
CA LEU A 231 12.60 -1.07 11.70
C LEU A 231 13.78 -0.16 12.03
N GLU A 232 14.90 -0.73 12.44
CA GLU A 232 16.14 0.02 12.57
C GLU A 232 16.88 0.04 11.24
N GLU A 233 17.36 1.21 10.83
CA GLU A 233 18.14 1.42 9.62
C GLU A 233 19.52 2.01 9.99
N ARG A 234 20.58 1.31 9.57
CA ARG A 234 21.97 1.70 9.77
C ARG A 234 22.65 1.83 8.41
N THR A 235 23.34 2.94 8.18
CA THR A 235 24.10 3.15 6.94
C THR A 235 25.58 3.18 7.27
N PHE A 236 26.35 2.37 6.54
CA PHE A 236 27.77 2.19 6.73
C PHE A 236 28.52 2.62 5.48
N PHE A 237 29.76 3.01 5.69
CA PHE A 237 30.70 3.35 4.64
C PHE A 237 31.98 2.56 4.82
N GLN A 238 32.58 2.09 3.73
CA GLN A 238 33.87 1.42 3.79
C GLN A 238 35.00 2.44 3.95
N GLY A 239 35.47 2.62 5.20
CA GLY A 239 36.65 3.40 5.54
C GLY A 239 37.96 2.61 5.37
N SER A 240 39.09 3.30 5.54
CA SER A 240 40.44 2.70 5.46
C SER A 240 40.73 1.71 6.60
N GLN A 241 40.04 1.85 7.74
CA GLN A 241 40.18 0.99 8.91
C GLN A 241 39.03 -0.03 9.06
N GLY A 242 38.09 -0.06 8.12
CA GLY A 242 36.91 -0.94 8.17
C GLY A 242 35.58 -0.21 7.96
N PRO A 243 34.45 -0.90 8.23
CA PRO A 243 33.11 -0.32 8.19
C PRO A 243 32.97 0.82 9.20
N GLU A 244 32.57 2.01 8.74
CA GLU A 244 32.27 3.16 9.59
C GLU A 244 30.77 3.45 9.56
N LEU A 245 30.13 3.48 10.73
CA LEU A 245 28.70 3.80 10.87
C LEU A 245 28.48 5.30 10.64
N ARG A 246 27.73 5.66 9.60
CA ARG A 246 27.40 7.05 9.27
C ARG A 246 26.06 7.51 9.79
N ARG A 247 25.06 6.63 9.76
CA ARG A 247 23.69 6.95 10.14
C ARG A 247 23.09 5.77 10.86
N VAL A 248 22.35 6.05 11.93
CA VAL A 248 21.45 5.10 12.60
C VAL A 248 20.12 5.81 12.82
N GLY A 249 19.02 5.10 12.59
CA GLY A 249 17.69 5.62 12.87
C GLY A 249 16.67 4.51 13.03
N THR A 250 15.69 4.74 13.90
CA THR A 250 14.52 3.87 14.05
C THR A 250 13.38 4.44 13.20
N LEU A 251 12.95 3.64 12.23
CA LEU A 251 11.82 3.90 11.35
C LEU A 251 10.56 3.30 11.97
N LYS A 252 9.60 4.14 12.35
CA LYS A 252 8.29 3.74 12.88
C LYS A 252 7.28 3.50 11.76
N GLU A 253 6.12 2.95 12.08
CA GLU A 253 4.98 2.87 11.17
C GLU A 253 4.71 4.21 10.47
N ASP A 254 4.39 4.14 9.18
CA ASP A 254 4.23 5.25 8.24
C ASP A 254 5.47 6.13 8.00
N SER A 255 6.62 5.80 8.60
CA SER A 255 7.85 6.54 8.35
C SER A 255 8.49 6.15 7.02
N LEU A 256 9.00 7.17 6.32
CA LEU A 256 9.73 7.03 5.07
C LEU A 256 11.19 7.45 5.25
N SER A 257 12.11 6.53 5.01
CA SER A 257 13.52 6.84 4.80
C SER A 257 13.86 6.92 3.32
N PHE A 258 14.79 7.83 3.01
CA PHE A 258 15.45 7.91 1.72
C PHE A 258 16.96 7.87 1.95
N VAL A 259 17.64 7.02 1.20
CA VAL A 259 19.10 6.94 1.13
C VAL A 259 19.48 7.09 -0.34
N GLY A 260 20.16 8.17 -0.68
CA GLY A 260 20.65 8.44 -2.02
C GLY A 260 22.16 8.52 -2.02
N ASN A 261 22.79 8.13 -3.14
CA ASN A 261 24.22 8.33 -3.30
C ASN A 261 24.55 9.82 -3.14
N PRO A 262 25.52 10.19 -2.29
CA PRO A 262 26.05 11.54 -2.31
C PRO A 262 26.61 11.82 -3.72
N PRO A 263 26.51 13.07 -4.22
CA PRO A 263 27.17 13.43 -5.47
C PRO A 263 28.65 13.04 -5.36
N PRO A 264 29.27 12.51 -6.44
CA PRO A 264 30.68 12.17 -6.41
C PRO A 264 31.44 13.41 -5.95
N ALA A 265 32.13 13.30 -4.82
CA ALA A 265 33.01 14.36 -4.37
C ALA A 265 33.95 14.65 -5.55
N SER A 266 34.15 15.93 -5.86
CA SER A 266 34.86 16.40 -7.06
C SER A 266 36.34 15.97 -7.16
N GLY A 267 36.84 15.14 -6.24
CA GLY A 267 38.08 14.40 -6.39
C GLY A 267 37.75 12.92 -6.59
N GLY A 268 38.19 12.35 -7.73
CA GLY A 268 37.87 11.01 -8.23
C GLY A 268 38.31 9.82 -7.35
N GLY A 269 37.90 9.82 -6.08
CA GLY A 269 37.89 8.65 -5.24
C GLY A 269 36.90 7.63 -5.79
N SER A 270 37.33 6.37 -5.79
CA SER A 270 36.48 5.22 -6.10
C SER A 270 35.13 5.35 -5.39
N PRO A 271 33.99 5.03 -6.04
CA PRO A 271 32.69 5.05 -5.38
C PRO A 271 32.79 4.20 -4.12
N HIS A 272 32.85 4.87 -2.99
CA HIS A 272 32.98 4.19 -1.72
C HIS A 272 31.78 3.28 -1.55
N SER A 273 32.04 2.03 -1.19
CA SER A 273 31.01 1.02 -0.96
C SER A 273 30.23 1.38 0.29
N GLU A 274 29.19 2.18 0.10
CA GLU A 274 28.14 2.44 1.09
C GLU A 274 27.13 1.29 1.05
N TRP A 275 26.68 0.85 2.22
CA TRP A 275 25.59 -0.11 2.33
C TRP A 275 24.67 0.25 3.48
N THR A 276 23.42 -0.19 3.35
CA THR A 276 22.41 -0.03 4.39
C THR A 276 22.13 -1.40 4.99
N GLU A 277 22.28 -1.49 6.30
CA GLU A 277 21.80 -2.59 7.12
C GLU A 277 20.44 -2.21 7.70
N ARG A 278 19.51 -3.15 7.70
CA ARG A 278 18.21 -3.00 8.33
C ARG A 278 17.99 -4.17 9.27
N SER A 279 17.55 -3.86 10.48
CA SER A 279 17.37 -4.81 11.57
C SER A 279 16.00 -4.62 12.20
N HIS A 280 15.41 -5.72 12.64
CA HIS A 280 14.17 -5.72 13.39
C HIS A 280 14.37 -6.48 14.70
N GLU A 281 14.11 -5.79 15.82
CA GLU A 281 14.34 -6.31 17.18
C GLU A 281 13.06 -6.36 18.03
N SER A 282 11.90 -5.98 17.46
CA SER A 282 10.63 -5.96 18.19
C SER A 282 10.00 -7.35 18.31
N ASP A 283 9.13 -7.52 19.31
CA ASP A 283 8.27 -8.69 19.46
C ASP A 283 7.06 -8.66 18.51
N SER A 284 6.77 -7.49 17.93
CA SER A 284 5.72 -7.32 16.93
C SER A 284 6.26 -7.47 15.51
N PRO A 285 5.55 -8.12 14.57
CA PRO A 285 6.00 -8.23 13.19
C PRO A 285 6.20 -6.84 12.56
N CYS A 286 7.19 -6.72 11.68
CA CYS A 286 7.36 -5.52 10.86
C CYS A 286 7.18 -5.82 9.38
N VAL A 287 6.56 -4.89 8.67
CA VAL A 287 6.40 -4.93 7.20
C VAL A 287 6.93 -3.62 6.63
N SER A 288 7.79 -3.71 5.63
CA SER A 288 8.28 -2.52 4.92
C SER A 288 8.30 -2.69 3.41
N LEU A 289 7.99 -1.60 2.71
CA LEU A 289 8.08 -1.45 1.27
C LEU A 289 9.43 -0.82 0.92
N HIS A 290 10.17 -1.47 0.02
CA HIS A 290 11.48 -1.03 -0.45
C HIS A 290 11.42 -0.73 -1.94
N ILE A 291 11.97 0.41 -2.34
CA ILE A 291 12.14 0.79 -3.75
C ILE A 291 13.60 1.10 -3.98
N TYR A 292 14.24 0.41 -4.93
CA TYR A 292 15.64 0.57 -5.29
C TYR A 292 15.76 1.11 -6.71
N CYS A 293 16.61 2.12 -6.93
CA CYS A 293 16.88 2.72 -8.23
C CYS A 293 18.39 3.04 -8.37
N PRO A 294 19.15 2.37 -9.25
CA PRO A 294 18.68 1.50 -10.33
C PRO A 294 18.10 0.18 -9.83
N GLN A 295 17.52 -0.59 -10.76
CA GLN A 295 17.03 -1.93 -10.52
C GLN A 295 18.11 -2.81 -9.87
N LEU A 296 17.74 -3.59 -8.85
CA LEU A 296 18.65 -4.57 -8.24
C LEU A 296 18.93 -5.69 -9.26
N PRO A 297 20.20 -5.95 -9.61
CA PRO A 297 20.57 -6.94 -10.63
C PRO A 297 20.25 -8.38 -10.21
N GLU A 298 20.26 -8.65 -8.89
CA GLU A 298 20.15 -9.99 -8.30
C GLU A 298 18.77 -10.30 -7.71
N ALA A 299 17.76 -9.45 -7.94
CA ALA A 299 16.38 -9.81 -7.65
C ALA A 299 15.86 -10.81 -8.71
N ARG A 300 16.50 -11.97 -8.83
CA ARG A 300 16.03 -13.08 -9.66
C ARG A 300 15.38 -14.09 -8.72
N PHE A 301 14.17 -14.51 -9.07
CA PHE A 301 13.47 -15.59 -8.37
C PHE A 301 14.33 -16.86 -8.48
N LEU A 302 14.67 -17.47 -7.33
CA LEU A 302 15.41 -18.74 -7.22
C LEU A 302 14.43 -19.89 -7.04
#